data_AF-A0A2N1PGH8-F1
#
_entry.id   AF-A0A2N1PGH8-F1
#
_cell.length_a   1.000
_cell.length_b   1.000
_cell.length_c   1.000
_cell.angle_alpha   90.00
_cell.angle_beta   90.00
_cell.angle_gamma   90.00
#
_symmetry.space_group_name_H-M   'P 1'
#
loop_
_entity.id
_entity.type
_entity.pdbx_description
1 polymer ?
#
loop_
_entity_poly.entity_id
_entity_poly.type
_entity_poly.pdbx_seq_one_letter_code
_entity_poly.pdbx_strand_id
1 'polypeptide(L)' 'MHYSIDDLESGLVAMTSLIHKSEQAFLSLKKGSSQWTLLERRMKAFVMAKDLLEEKLHDMKEKDNQSGI' A
#
# COMPACT_ATOMS: atom_id res chain seq x y z
N MET A 1 0.81 6.29 -18.85
CA MET A 1 0.20 5.18 -18.09
C MET A 1 -1.03 5.77 -17.40
N HIS A 2 -2.23 5.37 -17.81
CA HIS A 2 -3.49 5.82 -17.19
C HIS A 2 -3.96 4.72 -16.23
N TYR A 3 -4.40 5.11 -15.04
CA TYR A 3 -5.00 4.23 -14.05
C TYR A 3 -6.35 4.82 -13.62
N SER A 4 -7.31 3.94 -13.37
CA SER A 4 -8.67 4.25 -12.91
C SER A 4 -8.75 4.31 -11.37
N ILE A 5 -9.89 4.74 -10.85
CA ILE A 5 -10.19 4.65 -9.42
C ILE A 5 -10.17 3.19 -8.96
N ASP A 6 -10.75 2.27 -9.74
CA ASP A 6 -10.76 0.83 -9.44
C ASP A 6 -9.34 0.24 -9.37
N ASP A 7 -8.43 0.72 -10.22
CA ASP A 7 -7.02 0.31 -10.17
C ASP A 7 -6.34 0.76 -8.87
N LEU A 8 -6.64 1.97 -8.39
CA LEU A 8 -6.12 2.48 -7.12
C LEU A 8 -6.69 1.71 -5.93
N GLU A 9 -7.99 1.44 -5.92
CA GLU A 9 -8.64 0.64 -4.87
C GLU A 9 -8.10 -0.80 -4.84
N SER A 10 -7.93 -1.41 -6.02
CA SER A 10 -7.30 -2.74 -6.15
C SER A 10 -5.85 -2.72 -5.65
N GLY A 11 -5.10 -1.64 -5.96
CA GLY A 11 -3.76 -1.41 -5.44
C GLY A 11 -3.72 -1.33 -3.91
N LEU A 12 -4.67 -0.64 -3.29
CA LEU A 12 -4.78 -0.53 -1.83
C LEU A 12 -5.08 -1.88 -1.17
N VAL A 13 -5.97 -2.68 -1.75
CA VAL A 13 -6.25 -4.05 -1.28
C VAL A 13 -4.99 -4.92 -1.35
N ALA A 14 -4.25 -4.82 -2.46
CA ALA A 14 -3.00 -5.54 -2.65
C ALA A 14 -1.93 -5.12 -1.63
N MET A 15 -1.74 -3.81 -1.42
CA MET A 15 -0.77 -3.29 -0.43
C MET A 15 -1.13 -3.73 1.00
N THR A 16 -2.41 -3.62 1.37
CA THR A 16 -2.90 -4.06 2.69
C THR A 16 -2.63 -5.55 2.91
N SER A 17 -2.88 -6.37 1.89
CA SER A 17 -2.60 -7.82 1.93
C SER A 17 -1.11 -8.12 2.06
N LEU A 18 -0.25 -7.38 1.36
CA LEU A 18 1.21 -7.55 1.44
C LEU A 18 1.76 -7.15 2.81
N ILE A 19 1.25 -6.07 3.39
CA ILE A 19 1.59 -5.61 4.74
C ILE A 19 1.21 -6.71 5.74
N HIS A 20 -0.04 -7.19 5.71
CA HIS A 20 -0.49 -8.22 6.62
C HIS A 20 0.31 -9.53 6.50
N LYS A 21 0.58 -9.99 5.27
CA LYS A 21 1.42 -11.18 5.05
C LYS A 21 2.85 -11.00 5.58
N SER A 22 3.40 -9.80 5.47
CA SER A 22 4.72 -9.46 5.99
C SER A 22 4.74 -9.43 7.53
N GLU A 23 3.68 -8.94 8.17
CA GLU A 23 3.52 -9.04 9.63
C GLU A 23 3.51 -10.48 10.11
N GLN A 24 2.76 -11.36 9.43
CA GLN A 24 2.76 -12.79 9.75
C GLN A 24 4.13 -13.43 9.54
N ALA A 25 4.83 -13.06 8.45
CA ALA A 25 6.17 -13.56 8.18
C ALA A 25 7.16 -13.18 9.30
N PHE A 26 7.06 -11.97 9.88
CA PHE A 26 7.90 -11.58 11.01
C PHE A 26 7.83 -12.52 12.21
N LEU A 27 6.67 -13.13 12.48
CA LEU A 27 6.49 -14.09 13.57
C LEU A 27 7.38 -15.33 13.41
N SER A 28 7.69 -15.70 12.17
CA SER A 28 8.54 -16.85 11.84
C SER A 28 10.03 -16.50 11.68
N LEU A 29 10.38 -15.21 11.63
CA LEU A 29 11.73 -14.76 11.34
C LEU A 29 12.50 -14.46 12.63
N LYS A 30 13.75 -14.92 12.70
CA LYS A 30 14.65 -14.55 13.79
C LYS A 30 14.96 -13.05 13.71
N LYS A 31 14.64 -12.31 14.78
CA LYS A 31 14.99 -10.90 14.93
C LYS A 31 16.51 -10.71 14.73
N GLY A 32 16.89 -9.69 13.95
CA GLY A 32 18.29 -9.41 13.62
C GLY A 32 18.87 -10.29 12.49
N SER A 33 18.11 -11.23 11.93
CA SER A 33 18.52 -11.91 10.70
C SER A 33 18.49 -10.96 9.49
N SER A 34 19.21 -11.32 8.43
CA SER A 34 19.16 -10.57 7.17
C SER A 34 17.76 -10.56 6.57
N GLN A 35 17.00 -11.66 6.69
CA GLN A 35 15.61 -11.75 6.22
C GLN A 35 14.70 -10.82 7.01
N TRP A 36 14.84 -10.75 8.34
CA TRP A 36 14.08 -9.83 9.18
C TRP A 36 14.35 -8.37 8.80
N THR A 37 15.62 -8.00 8.63
CA THR A 37 16.03 -6.64 8.24
C THR A 37 15.51 -6.25 6.86
N LEU A 38 15.58 -7.19 5.90
CA LEU A 38 15.05 -6.98 4.55
C LEU A 38 13.53 -6.76 4.57
N LEU A 39 12.80 -7.57 5.34
CA LEU A 39 11.36 -7.47 5.46
C LEU A 39 10.93 -6.15 6.10
N GLU A 40 11.67 -5.67 7.12
CA GLU A 40 11.43 -4.37 7.74
C GLU A 40 11.56 -3.21 6.75
N ARG A 41 12.59 -3.24 5.90
CA ARG A 41 12.78 -2.22 4.85
C ARG A 41 11.66 -2.26 3.81
N ARG A 42 11.22 -3.45 3.41
CA ARG A 42 10.10 -3.63 2.48
C ARG A 42 8.80 -3.10 3.07
N MET A 43 8.53 -3.38 4.34
CA MET A 43 7.34 -2.90 5.04
C MET A 43 7.26 -1.38 5.06
N LYS A 44 8.37 -0.70 5.37
CA LYS A 44 8.45 0.76 5.29
C LYS A 44 8.07 1.29 3.90
N ALA A 45 8.55 0.63 2.84
CA ALA A 45 8.20 0.98 1.46
C ALA A 45 6.73 0.70 1.13
N PHE A 46 6.16 -0.41 1.61
CA PHE A 46 4.75 -0.74 1.39
C PHE A 46 3.80 0.25 2.07
N VAL A 47 4.13 0.68 3.29
CA VAL A 47 3.36 1.73 3.97
C VAL A 47 3.39 3.03 3.18
N MET A 48 4.58 3.49 2.76
CA MET A 48 4.68 4.69 1.90
C MET A 48 3.91 4.54 0.59
N ALA A 49 3.97 3.38 -0.06
CA ALA A 49 3.23 3.14 -1.30
C ALA A 49 1.71 3.15 -1.06
N LYS A 50 1.23 2.59 0.06
CA LYS A 50 -0.18 2.64 0.45
C LYS A 50 -0.63 4.08 0.68
N ASP A 51 0.14 4.88 1.43
CA ASP A 51 -0.20 6.27 1.72
C ASP A 51 -0.33 7.09 0.42
N LEU A 52 0.60 6.91 -0.53
CA LEU A 52 0.54 7.56 -1.85
C LEU A 52 -0.69 7.14 -2.67
N LEU A 53 -1.10 5.87 -2.59
CA LEU A 53 -2.31 5.39 -3.26
C LEU A 53 -3.58 5.99 -2.63
N GLU A 54 -3.62 6.12 -1.30
CA GLU A 54 -4.74 6.75 -0.58
C GLU A 54 -4.87 8.23 -0.92
N GLU A 55 -3.76 8.98 -0.91
CA GLU A 55 -3.71 10.38 -1.33
C GLU A 55 -4.22 10.53 -2.76
N LYS A 56 -3.72 9.70 -3.69
CA LYS A 56 -4.14 9.77 -5.09
C LYS A 56 -5.62 9.44 -5.29
N LEU A 57 -6.12 8.44 -4.56
CA LEU A 57 -7.52 8.05 -4.61
C LEU A 57 -8.44 9.17 -4.10
N HIS A 58 -8.05 9.83 -3.01
CA HIS A 58 -8.74 10.99 -2.48
C HIS A 58 -8.82 12.11 -3.51
N ASP A 59 -7.67 12.51 -4.09
CA ASP A 59 -7.60 13.55 -5.13
C ASP A 59 -8.49 13.25 -6.36
N MET A 60 -8.62 11.98 -6.74
CA MET A 60 -9.44 11.58 -7.88
C MET A 60 -10.93 11.62 -7.55
N LYS A 61 -11.33 11.20 -6.34
CA LYS A 61 -12.72 11.26 -5.89
C LYS A 61 -13.21 12.70 -5.69
N GLU A 62 -12.34 13.60 -5.23
CA GLU A 62 -12.70 15.03 -5.10
C GLU A 62 -12.96 15.70 -6.46
N LYS A 63 -12.16 15.37 -7.49
CA LYS A 63 -12.33 15.91 -8.85
C LYS A 63 -13.59 15.39 -9.55
N ASP A 64 -13.96 14.14 -9.30
CA ASP A 64 -15.20 13.56 -9.79
C ASP A 64 -16.43 14.26 -9.17
N ASN A 65 -16.38 14.50 -7.86
CA ASN A 65 -17.46 15.17 -7.12
C ASN A 65 -17.65 16.66 -7.52
N GLN A 66 -16.63 17.31 -8.07
CA GLN A 66 -16.70 18.71 -8.56
C GLN A 66 -17.18 18.81 -10.02
N SER A 67 -17.21 17.71 -10.78
CA SER A 67 -17.66 17.69 -12.17
C SER A 67 -19.18 17.51 -12.33
N GLY A 68 -19.90 17.38 -11.22
CA GLY A 68 -21.35 17.15 -11.15
C GLY A 68 -22.20 18.38 -10.81
N ILE A 69 -21.67 19.62 -10.90
CA ILE A 69 -22.41 20.88 -10.74
C ILE A 69 -22.39 21.68 -12.04
#